data_AF-A0A2V9QQR1-F1
#
_entry.id   AF-A0A2V9QQR1-F1
#
_cell.length_a   1.000
_cell.length_b   1.000
_cell.length_c   1.000
_cell.angle_alpha   90.00
_cell.angle_beta   90.00
_cell.angle_gamma   90.00
#
_symmetry.space_group_name_H-M   'P 1'
#
loop_
_entity.id
_entity.type
_entity.pdbx_description
1 polymer ?
#
loop_
_entity_poly.entity_id
_entity_poly.type
_entity_poly.pdbx_seq_one_letter_code
_entity_poly.pdbx_strand_id
1 'polypeptide(L)' 'YAAGLAVGFFENTDELAANWAVDRRWEPKLDASSRERLYHFWKKAVTRSFDWAE' A
#
# COMPACT_ATOMS: atom_id res chain seq x y z
N TYR A 1 -8.84 -7.65 15.13
CA TYR A 1 -9.73 -6.48 15.09
C TYR A 1 -11.16 -6.81 14.69
N ALA A 2 -11.43 -7.37 13.49
CA ALA A 2 -12.82 -7.70 13.07
C ALA A 2 -13.57 -8.65 14.03
N ALA A 3 -12.90 -9.67 14.56
CA ALA A 3 -13.49 -10.57 15.56
C ALA A 3 -13.73 -9.90 16.93
N GLY A 4 -12.97 -8.85 17.29
CA GLY A 4 -13.11 -8.12 18.56
C GLY A 4 -14.28 -7.13 18.57
N LEU A 5 -14.56 -6.51 17.41
CA LEU A 5 -15.77 -5.72 17.17
C LEU A 5 -17.04 -6.58 17.24
N ALA A 6 -17.00 -7.79 16.66
CA ALA A 6 -18.16 -8.67 16.60
C ALA A 6 -18.58 -9.25 17.97
N VAL A 7 -17.68 -9.29 18.96
CA VAL A 7 -17.95 -9.82 20.30
C VAL A 7 -18.08 -8.73 21.38
N GLY A 8 -18.14 -7.45 20.99
CA GLY A 8 -18.36 -6.33 21.91
C GLY A 8 -17.14 -5.95 22.77
N PHE A 9 -15.93 -6.33 22.37
CA PHE A 9 -14.71 -5.99 23.09
C PHE A 9 -14.24 -4.54 22.85
N PHE A 10 -14.74 -3.91 21.77
CA PHE A 10 -14.56 -2.49 21.48
C PHE A 10 -15.94 -1.87 21.25
N GLU A 11 -16.24 -0.75 21.91
CA GLU A 11 -17.57 -0.11 21.83
C GLU A 11 -17.81 0.59 20.48
N ASN A 12 -16.73 1.01 19.82
CA ASN A 12 -16.79 1.72 18.54
C ASN A 12 -15.46 1.63 17.77
N THR A 13 -15.45 2.16 16.54
CA THR A 13 -14.25 2.23 15.69
C THR A 13 -13.21 3.24 16.16
N ASP A 14 -13.55 4.13 17.10
CA ASP A 14 -12.65 5.18 17.60
C ASP A 14 -11.61 4.60 18.55
N GLU A 15 -11.94 3.57 19.33
CA GLU A 15 -10.97 2.83 20.16
C GLU A 15 -9.92 2.10 19.31
N LEU A 16 -10.30 1.65 18.12
CA LEU A 16 -9.38 1.03 17.17
C LEU A 16 -8.43 2.05 16.55
N ALA A 17 -8.93 3.25 16.27
CA ALA A 17 -8.11 4.36 15.79
C ALA A 17 -7.15 4.87 16.89
N ALA A 18 -7.57 4.88 18.16
CA ALA A 18 -6.71 5.24 19.28
C ALA A 18 -5.54 4.25 19.51
N ASN A 19 -5.76 2.98 19.20
CA ASN A 19 -4.72 1.95 19.26
C ASN A 19 -3.78 1.93 18.04
N TRP A 20 -4.03 2.78 17.04
CA TRP A 20 -3.17 2.87 15.88
C TRP A 20 -1.93 3.70 16.20
N ALA A 21 -0.76 3.08 16.09
CA ALA A 21 0.53 3.74 16.20
C ALA A 21 1.35 3.53 14.93
N VAL A 22 1.96 4.59 14.42
CA VAL A 22 2.90 4.50 13.30
C VAL A 22 4.18 3.82 13.79
N ASP A 23 4.43 2.60 13.32
CA ASP A 23 5.71 1.92 13.56
C ASP A 23 6.85 2.59 12.77
N ARG A 24 6.62 2.88 11.48
CA ARG A 24 7.61 3.57 10.66
C ARG A 24 6.98 4.39 9.54
N ARG A 25 7.61 5.53 9.27
CA ARG A 25 7.37 6.35 8.08
C ARG A 25 8.61 6.33 7.21
N TRP A 26 8.41 6.15 5.91
CA TRP A 26 9.48 6.25 4.92
C TRP A 26 9.25 7.48 4.06
N GLU A 27 10.33 8.19 3.81
CA GLU A 27 10.34 9.36 2.94
C GLU A 27 10.91 8.98 1.58
N PRO A 28 10.40 9.58 0.50
CA PRO A 28 10.91 9.33 -0.83
C PRO A 28 12.35 9.84 -0.93
N LYS A 29 13.29 8.91 -1.12
CA LYS A 29 14.72 9.22 -1.29
C LYS A 29 15.14 9.38 -2.75
N LEU A 30 14.26 9.00 -3.69
CA LEU A 30 14.54 9.05 -5.11
C LEU A 30 14.02 10.36 -5.70
N ASP A 31 14.85 11.02 -6.52
CA ASP A 31 14.43 12.21 -7.23
C ASP A 31 13.30 11.90 -8.23
N ALA A 32 12.53 12.93 -8.59
CA ALA A 32 11.37 12.78 -9.43
C ALA A 32 11.71 12.21 -10.82
N SER A 33 12.82 12.66 -11.43
CA SER A 33 13.21 12.25 -12.77
C SER A 33 13.61 10.78 -12.83
N SER A 34 14.36 10.30 -11.84
CA SER A 34 14.72 8.90 -11.72
C SER A 34 13.49 8.02 -11.48
N ARG A 35 12.57 8.46 -10.63
CA ARG A 35 11.31 7.75 -10.37
C ARG A 35 10.48 7.60 -11.65
N GLU A 36 10.33 8.68 -12.41
CA GLU A 36 9.57 8.67 -13.66
C GLU A 36 10.21 7.76 -14.71
N ARG A 37 11.54 7.82 -14.85
CA ARG A 37 12.28 6.96 -15.78
C ARG A 37 12.09 5.48 -15.45
N LEU A 38 12.27 5.10 -14.19
CA LEU A 38 12.09 3.71 -13.76
C LEU A 38 10.65 3.23 -13.98
N TYR A 39 9.68 4.08 -13.66
CA TYR A 39 8.27 3.76 -13.86
C TYR A 39 7.89 3.61 -15.34
N HIS A 40 8.47 4.43 -16.23
CA HIS A 40 8.29 4.30 -17.67
C HIS A 40 8.75 2.92 -18.18
N PHE A 41 9.95 2.48 -17.79
CA PHE A 41 10.46 1.17 -18.21
C PHE A 41 9.70 0.01 -17.59
N TRP A 42 9.23 0.14 -16.35
CA TRP A 42 8.32 -0.83 -15.74
C TRP A 42 7.05 -1.01 -16.57
N LYS A 43 6.36 0.09 -16.93
CA LYS A 43 5.17 0.03 -17.79
C LYS A 43 5.48 -0.65 -19.12
N LYS A 44 6.59 -0.27 -19.75
CA LYS A 44 7.04 -0.89 -21.01
C LYS A 44 7.20 -2.40 -20.84
N ALA A 45 7.81 -2.87 -19.75
CA ALA A 45 7.99 -4.30 -19.48
C ALA A 45 6.64 -5.01 -19.27
N VAL A 46 5.74 -4.42 -18.48
CA VAL A 46 4.39 -4.98 -18.24
C VAL A 46 3.62 -5.12 -19.55
N THR A 47 3.61 -4.10 -20.40
CA THR A 47 2.95 -4.18 -21.72
C THR A 47 3.50 -5.30 -22.59
N ARG A 48 4.80 -5.61 -22.49
CA ARG A 48 5.42 -6.71 -23.24
C ARG A 48 5.10 -8.10 -22.70
N SER A 49 4.51 -8.19 -21.50
CA SER A 49 4.01 -9.45 -20.94
C SER A 49 2.56 -9.75 -21.30
N PHE A 50 1.87 -8.84 -21.98
CA PHE A 50 0.50 -9.07 -22.45
C PHE A 50 0.50 -9.99 -23.67
N ASP A 51 -0.64 -10.65 -23.89
CA ASP A 51 -0.92 -11.48 -25.08
C ASP A 51 0.10 -12.62 -25.31
N TRP A 52 0.68 -13.13 -24.20
CA TRP A 52 1.67 -14.20 -24.23
C TRP A 52 1.09 -15.59 -24.52
N ALA A 53 -0.19 -15.81 -24.24
CA ALA A 53 -0.86 -17.09 -24.48
C ALA A 53 -2.00 -16.93 -25.49
N GLU A 54 -1.80 -17.52 -26.67
CA GLU A 54 -2.83 -17.99 -27.62
C GLU A 54 -2.79 -19.51 -27.68
#